data_AF-A0A2N5A8X2-F1
#
_entry.id   AF-A0A2N5A8X2-F1
#
_cell.length_a   1.000
_cell.length_b   1.000
_cell.length_c   1.000
_cell.angle_alpha   90.00
_cell.angle_beta   90.00
_cell.angle_gamma   90.00
#
_symmetry.space_group_name_H-M   'P 1'
#
loop_
_entity.id
_entity.type
_entity.pdbx_description
1 polymer ?
#
loop_
_entity_poly.entity_id
_entity_poly.type
_entity_poly.pdbx_seq_one_letter_code
_entity_poly.pdbx_strand_id
1 'polypeptide(L)'
;MKSVRYFTLNYTGFTTAACEKQGYLRLIAGEHVFYTDKRYFNDPALFDRLTINQPLHLGVRRLDNGCYWIHWLSDGETLLEPSQRVTRWARPL
;
A
#
# COMPACT_ATOMS: atom_id res chain seq x y z
N MET A 1 -17.26 -6.96 -9.11
CA MET A 1 -15.96 -7.15 -9.80
C MET A 1 -14.86 -6.55 -8.92
N LYS A 2 -13.81 -7.29 -8.55
CA LYS A 2 -12.70 -6.72 -7.76
C LYS A 2 -11.95 -5.74 -8.66
N SER A 3 -12.22 -4.43 -8.56
CA SER A 3 -11.56 -3.41 -9.38
C SER A 3 -10.14 -3.20 -8.87
N VAL A 4 -9.19 -3.90 -9.50
CA VAL A 4 -7.78 -3.57 -9.41
C VAL A 4 -7.54 -2.30 -10.24
N ARG A 5 -6.77 -1.37 -9.69
CA ARG A 5 -6.37 -0.11 -10.34
C ARG A 5 -4.88 0.09 -10.17
N TYR A 6 -4.30 0.89 -11.05
CA TYR A 6 -2.89 1.23 -11.05
C TYR A 6 -2.73 2.74 -10.89
N PHE A 7 -1.79 3.16 -10.07
CA PHE A 7 -1.47 4.56 -9.84
C PHE A 7 0.05 4.75 -9.93
N THR A 8 0.46 5.90 -10.46
CA THR A 8 1.81 6.43 -10.30
C THR A 8 1.66 7.77 -9.58
N LEU A 9 2.37 7.94 -8.48
CA LEU A 9 2.33 9.17 -7.68
C LEU A 9 3.73 9.52 -7.18
N ASN A 10 3.93 10.75 -6.75
CA ASN A 10 5.15 11.14 -6.05
C ASN A 10 5.07 10.71 -4.59
N TYR A 11 6.00 9.89 -4.10
CA TYR A 11 5.91 9.30 -2.76
C TYR A 11 6.24 10.32 -1.66
N THR A 12 5.29 10.52 -0.76
CA THR A 12 5.42 11.48 0.35
C THR A 12 5.69 10.80 1.71
N GLY A 13 5.95 9.49 1.72
CA GLY A 13 6.05 8.72 2.96
C GLY A 13 4.73 8.12 3.43
N PHE A 14 4.82 6.98 4.09
CA PHE A 14 3.69 6.39 4.83
C PHE A 14 3.54 7.03 6.22
N THR A 15 2.30 7.20 6.65
CA THR A 15 1.92 7.59 8.02
C THR A 15 1.23 6.41 8.71
N THR A 16 1.31 6.32 10.03
CA THR A 16 0.51 5.34 10.77
C THR A 16 -0.97 5.73 10.70
N ALA A 17 -1.82 4.80 10.29
CA ALA A 17 -3.27 5.01 10.30
C ALA A 17 -3.78 4.93 11.74
N ALA A 18 -4.50 5.95 12.20
CA ALA A 18 -5.22 5.94 13.49
C ALA A 18 -6.52 5.09 13.41
N CYS A 19 -6.44 3.91 12.82
CA CYS A 19 -7.55 2.96 12.71
C CYS A 19 -7.46 1.93 13.84
N GLU A 20 -8.61 1.39 14.28
CA GLU A 20 -8.74 0.40 15.36
C GLU A 20 -7.81 -0.82 15.18
N LYS A 21 -7.46 -1.15 13.93
CA LYS A 21 -6.38 -2.08 13.62
C LYS A 21 -5.04 -1.35 13.64
N GLN A 22 -4.46 -1.25 14.84
CA GLN A 22 -3.10 -0.74 15.07
C GLN A 22 -2.12 -1.43 14.10
N GLY A 23 -1.42 -0.63 13.27
CA GLY A 23 -0.35 -1.12 12.39
C GLY A 23 -0.56 -0.93 10.88
N TYR A 24 -1.70 -0.39 10.43
CA TYR A 24 -1.84 -0.02 9.02
C TYR A 24 -1.04 1.23 8.66
N LEU A 25 -0.41 1.17 7.50
CA LEU A 25 0.23 2.30 6.86
C LEU A 25 -0.78 3.02 5.97
N ARG A 26 -0.74 4.34 5.98
CA ARG A 26 -1.57 5.22 5.16
C ARG A 26 -0.70 6.13 4.30
N LEU A 27 -1.06 6.24 3.04
CA LEU A 27 -0.48 7.18 2.08
C LEU A 27 -1.61 8.05 1.52
N ILE A 28 -1.39 9.36 1.43
CA ILE A 28 -2.37 10.31 0.89
C ILE A 28 -1.72 10.97 -0.32
N ALA A 29 -2.41 10.94 -1.46
CA ALA A 29 -1.97 11.64 -2.67
C ALA A 29 -3.17 12.33 -3.34
N GLY A 30 -3.22 13.66 -3.19
CA GLY A 30 -4.40 14.45 -3.58
C GLY A 30 -5.65 13.95 -2.86
N GLU A 31 -6.71 13.70 -3.63
CA GLU A 31 -8.00 13.21 -3.14
C GLU A 31 -8.01 11.70 -2.80
N HIS A 32 -6.91 10.98 -3.06
CA HIS A 32 -6.84 9.54 -2.87
C HIS A 32 -6.15 9.16 -1.56
N VAL A 33 -6.80 8.26 -0.81
CA VAL A 33 -6.24 7.66 0.40
C VAL A 33 -5.97 6.18 0.14
N PHE A 34 -4.72 5.78 0.41
CA PHE A 34 -4.23 4.43 0.24
C PHE A 34 -3.85 3.84 1.59
N TYR A 35 -4.13 2.56 1.77
CA TYR A 35 -3.81 1.80 2.97
C TYR A 35 -3.05 0.53 2.62
N THR A 36 -2.18 0.10 3.54
CA THR A 36 -1.54 -1.21 3.46
C THR A 36 -1.09 -1.68 4.84
N ASP A 37 -0.57 -2.90 4.92
CA ASP A 37 0.03 -3.48 6.11
C ASP A 37 1.38 -4.10 5.72
N LYS A 38 2.49 -3.69 6.35
CA LYS A 38 3.81 -4.22 6.02
C LYS A 38 3.87 -5.75 6.13
N ARG A 39 3.10 -6.35 7.05
CA ARG A 39 3.03 -7.82 7.26
C ARG A 39 2.44 -8.56 6.07
N TYR A 40 1.81 -7.86 5.13
CA TYR A 40 1.28 -8.46 3.92
C TYR A 40 2.37 -8.81 2.90
N PHE A 41 3.53 -8.16 2.97
CA PHE A 41 4.60 -8.26 1.96
C PHE A 41 5.62 -9.33 2.32
N ASN A 42 6.31 -9.84 1.30
CA ASN A 42 7.37 -10.86 1.48
C ASN A 42 8.50 -10.36 2.38
N ASP A 43 8.96 -9.13 2.15
CA ASP A 43 10.01 -8.49 2.94
C ASP A 43 9.55 -7.11 3.42
N PRO A 44 9.01 -7.01 4.64
CA PRO A 44 8.61 -5.75 5.28
C PRO A 44 9.73 -4.71 5.41
N ALA A 45 11.01 -5.12 5.45
CA ALA A 45 12.14 -4.21 5.62
C ALA A 45 12.40 -3.37 4.37
N LEU A 46 11.95 -3.82 3.19
CA LEU A 46 12.08 -3.07 1.94
C LEU A 46 11.31 -1.75 1.94
N PHE A 47 10.31 -1.58 2.81
CA PHE A 47 9.64 -0.29 2.99
C PHE A 47 10.60 0.82 3.45
N ASP A 48 11.65 0.45 4.18
CA ASP A 48 12.61 1.42 4.72
C ASP A 48 13.62 1.87 3.65
N ARG A 49 13.61 1.25 2.46
CA ARG A 49 14.41 1.64 1.29
C ARG A 49 13.69 2.65 0.38
N LEU A 50 12.38 2.82 0.56
CA LEU A 50 11.59 3.74 -0.26
C LEU A 50 12.02 5.19 -0.01
N THR A 51 12.35 5.89 -1.08
CA THR A 51 12.84 7.28 -0.99
C THR A 51 11.71 8.27 -1.28
N ILE A 52 11.52 9.25 -0.39
CA ILE A 52 10.54 10.32 -0.60
C ILE A 52 10.87 11.17 -1.82
N ASN A 53 9.86 11.80 -2.40
CA ASN A 53 9.95 12.62 -3.61
C ASN A 53 10.44 11.86 -4.85
N GLN A 54 10.24 10.54 -4.88
CA GLN A 54 10.42 9.71 -6.06
C GLN A 54 9.08 9.14 -6.55
N PRO A 55 8.96 8.82 -7.84
CA PRO A 55 7.80 8.11 -8.36
C PRO A 55 7.59 6.78 -7.63
N LEU A 56 6.34 6.50 -7.28
CA LEU A 56 5.93 5.24 -6.71
C LEU A 56 4.73 4.69 -7.48
N HIS A 57 4.92 3.49 -8.01
CA HIS A 57 3.94 2.72 -8.76
C HIS A 57 3.19 1.81 -7.81
N LEU A 58 1.87 1.85 -7.85
CA LEU A 58 1.00 1.11 -6.95
C LEU A 58 0.04 0.22 -7.74
N GLY A 59 -0.02 -1.05 -7.37
CA GLY A 59 -1.13 -1.93 -7.68
C GLY A 59 -2.11 -1.94 -6.52
N VAL A 60 -3.32 -1.45 -6.72
CA VAL A 60 -4.29 -1.24 -5.64
C VAL A 60 -5.63 -1.87 -5.94
N ARG A 61 -6.40 -2.13 -4.89
CA ARG A 61 -7.81 -2.48 -4.98
C ARG A 61 -8.64 -1.36 -4.37
N ARG A 62 -9.71 -0.96 -5.07
CA ARG A 62 -10.69 -0.02 -4.50
C ARG A 62 -11.53 -0.73 -3.41
N LEU A 63 -11.69 -0.05 -2.28
CA LEU A 63 -12.54 -0.43 -1.16
C LEU A 63 -13.91 0.25 -1.27
N ASP A 64 -14.90 -0.28 -0.55
CA ASP A 64 -16.29 0.19 -0.64
C ASP A 64 -16.47 1.63 -0.14
N ASN A 65 -15.61 2.08 0.78
CA ASN A 65 -15.55 3.46 1.27
C ASN A 65 -14.82 4.43 0.32
N GLY A 66 -14.45 4.00 -0.89
CA GLY A 66 -13.75 4.82 -1.88
C GLY A 66 -12.23 4.92 -1.70
N CYS A 67 -11.69 4.45 -0.58
CA CYS A 67 -10.24 4.35 -0.38
C CYS A 67 -9.64 3.18 -1.16
N TYR A 68 -8.32 3.06 -1.12
CA TYR A 68 -7.58 2.02 -1.84
C TYR A 68 -6.75 1.17 -0.88
N TRP A 69 -6.67 -0.13 -1.17
CA TRP A 69 -5.74 -1.05 -0.52
C TRP A 69 -4.59 -1.38 -1.46
N ILE A 70 -3.35 -1.15 -1.03
CA ILE A 70 -2.15 -1.42 -1.81
C ILE A 70 -1.81 -2.91 -1.70
N HIS A 71 -1.75 -3.57 -2.85
CA HIS A 71 -1.39 -4.99 -2.99
C HIS A 71 0.09 -5.19 -3.32
N TRP A 72 0.65 -4.34 -4.17
CA TRP A 72 2.08 -4.29 -4.46
C TRP A 72 2.47 -2.84 -4.73
N LEU A 73 3.74 -2.51 -4.54
CA LEU A 73 4.29 -1.21 -4.91
C LEU A 73 5.76 -1.30 -5.35
N SER A 74 6.20 -0.33 -6.15
CA SER A 74 7.60 -0.21 -6.57
C SER A 74 7.98 1.23 -6.87
N ASP A 75 9.21 1.61 -6.54
CA ASP A 75 9.83 2.89 -6.93
C ASP A 75 10.78 2.74 -8.15
N GLY A 76 10.76 1.58 -8.81
CA GLY A 76 11.65 1.23 -9.92
C GLY A 76 12.92 0.50 -9.50
N GLU A 77 13.37 0.68 -8.26
CA GLU A 77 14.56 0.01 -7.69
C GLU A 77 14.16 -1.10 -6.72
N THR A 78 13.19 -0.82 -5.86
CA THR A 78 12.63 -1.72 -4.87
C THR A 78 11.26 -2.20 -5.33
N LEU A 79 11.04 -3.52 -5.30
CA LEU A 79 9.74 -4.13 -5.51
C LEU A 79 9.23 -4.72 -4.20
N LEU A 80 8.05 -4.26 -3.79
CA LEU A 80 7.32 -4.75 -2.63
C LEU A 80 6.11 -5.53 -3.13
N GLU A 81 6.24 -6.85 -3.15
CA GLU A 81 5.21 -7.80 -3.58
C GLU A 81 4.54 -8.52 -2.40
N PRO A 82 3.27 -8.93 -2.56
CA PRO A 82 2.53 -9.58 -1.49
C PRO A 82 3.09 -10.97 -1.22
N SER A 83 3.06 -11.37 0.05
CA SER A 83 3.49 -12.70 0.44
C SER A 83 2.49 -13.78 0.03
N GLN A 84 3.00 -14.88 -0.54
CA GLN A 84 2.18 -16.03 -0.94
C GLN A 84 1.43 -16.66 0.25
N ARG A 85 1.92 -16.43 1.48
CA ARG A 85 1.32 -16.91 2.73
C ARG A 85 0.04 -16.17 3.11
N VAL A 86 -0.19 -14.94 2.62
CA VAL A 86 -1.34 -14.15 3.04
C VAL A 86 -2.47 -14.26 2.01
N THR A 87 -3.17 -15.38 2.04
CA THR A 87 -4.31 -15.64 1.14
C THR A 87 -5.66 -15.14 1.65
N ARG A 88 -5.82 -14.80 2.94
CA ARG A 88 -7.14 -14.42 3.50
C ARG A 88 -7.22 -13.26 4.50
N TRP A 89 -6.16 -12.94 5.25
CA TRP A 89 -6.29 -12.16 6.49
C TRP A 89 -5.94 -10.66 6.40
N ALA A 90 -5.19 -10.22 5.39
CA ALA A 90 -4.78 -8.82 5.24
C ALA A 90 -5.80 -8.00 4.43
N ARG A 91 -7.09 -8.13 4.74
CA ARG A 91 -8.13 -7.27 4.15
C ARG A 91 -8.70 -6.38 5.25
N PRO A 92 -8.84 -5.07 5.02
CA PRO A 92 -9.87 -4.32 5.71
C PRO A 92 -11.20 -5.01 5.39
N LEU A 93 -11.99 -5.25 6.43
CA LEU A 93 -13.41 -5.55 6.25
C LEU A 93 -14.08 -4.31 5.68
#